data_AF-A0AAE1V9A1-F1
#
_entry.id   AF-A0AAE1V9A1-F1
#
_cell.length_a   1.000
_cell.length_b   1.000
_cell.length_c   1.000
_cell.angle_alpha   90.00
_cell.angle_beta   90.00
_cell.angle_gamma   90.00
#
_symmetry.space_group_name_H-M   'P 1'
#
loop_
_entity.id
_entity.type
_entity.pdbx_description
1 polymer ?
#
loop_
_entity_poly.entity_id
_entity_poly.type
_entity_poly.pdbx_seq_one_letter_code
_entity_poly.pdbx_strand_id
1 'polypeptide(L)'
;MPDCATCMAKAVSSIGQLCSQNCGGALQLQGCFIKYDNTSFLGVEDKTCVFNKCGPVSGLDGDSMGRVLTSLNGASGLYKVGGSSDVQGVAQCVGDLSMG
;
A
#
# COMPACT_ATOMS: atom_id res chain seq x y z
N MET A 1 4.75 -19.84 4.81
CA MET A 1 4.29 -18.48 5.19
C MET A 1 2.77 -18.44 5.16
N PRO A 2 2.09 -18.64 6.30
CA PRO A 2 0.63 -18.62 6.40
C PRO A 2 0.02 -17.21 6.25
N ASP A 3 0.82 -16.14 6.29
CA ASP A 3 0.31 -14.76 6.44
C ASP A 3 -0.35 -14.21 5.17
N CYS A 4 0.19 -14.49 3.98
CA CYS A 4 -0.39 -14.00 2.72
C CYS A 4 -1.73 -14.67 2.42
N ALA A 5 -1.78 -16.01 2.42
CA ALA A 5 -3.01 -16.75 2.13
C ALA A 5 -4.12 -16.42 3.13
N THR A 6 -3.78 -16.28 4.42
CA THR A 6 -4.74 -15.88 5.46
C THR A 6 -5.23 -14.44 5.24
N CYS A 7 -4.34 -13.50 4.91
CA CYS A 7 -4.73 -12.12 4.61
C CYS A 7 -5.64 -12.06 3.39
N MET A 8 -5.30 -12.78 2.32
CA MET A 8 -6.10 -12.83 1.09
C MET A 8 -7.48 -13.45 1.34
N ALA A 9 -7.57 -14.55 2.10
CA ALA A 9 -8.85 -15.15 2.46
C ALA A 9 -9.73 -14.17 3.25
N LYS A 10 -9.14 -13.43 4.20
CA LYS A 10 -9.84 -12.37 4.93
C LYS A 10 -10.30 -11.25 4.01
N ALA A 11 -9.42 -10.78 3.12
CA ALA A 11 -9.72 -9.69 2.19
C ALA A 11 -10.87 -10.05 1.25
N VAL A 12 -10.86 -11.27 0.69
CA VAL A 12 -11.93 -11.77 -0.20
C VAL A 12 -13.28 -11.84 0.53
N SER A 13 -13.30 -12.33 1.77
CA SER A 13 -14.53 -12.36 2.58
C SER A 13 -15.06 -10.95 2.86
N SER A 14 -14.19 -10.03 3.26
CA SER A 14 -14.57 -8.65 3.59
C SER A 14 -15.02 -7.84 2.36
N ILE A 15 -14.31 -7.94 1.23
CA ILE A 15 -14.67 -7.17 0.04
C ILE A 15 -16.01 -7.61 -0.55
N GLY A 16 -16.35 -8.90 -0.46
CA GLY A 16 -17.65 -9.40 -0.92
C GLY A 16 -18.82 -8.81 -0.13
N GLN A 17 -18.61 -8.49 1.15
CA GLN A 17 -19.62 -7.82 1.98
C GLN A 17 -19.64 -6.30 1.75
N LEU A 18 -18.46 -5.66 1.68
CA LEU A 18 -18.32 -4.21 1.55
C LEU A 18 -18.71 -3.68 0.16
N CYS A 19 -18.42 -4.45 -0.89
CA CYS A 19 -18.62 -4.08 -2.29
C CYS A 19 -19.67 -4.98 -2.97
N SER A 20 -20.65 -5.47 -2.21
CA SER A 20 -21.69 -6.36 -2.73
C SER A 20 -22.36 -5.79 -3.98
N GLN A 21 -22.46 -6.62 -5.03
CA GLN A 21 -23.06 -6.28 -6.33
C GLN A 21 -22.40 -5.13 -7.11
N ASN A 22 -21.20 -4.69 -6.72
CA ASN A 22 -20.44 -3.70 -7.48
C ASN A 22 -19.60 -4.37 -8.58
N CYS A 23 -19.48 -3.70 -9.73
CA CYS A 23 -18.64 -4.14 -10.85
C CYS A 23 -17.13 -4.01 -10.58
N GLY A 24 -16.76 -3.25 -9.55
CA GLY A 24 -15.38 -3.09 -9.10
C GLY A 24 -15.31 -2.86 -7.60
N GLY A 25 -14.15 -3.16 -7.03
CA GLY A 25 -13.86 -2.98 -5.61
C GLY A 25 -12.38 -3.07 -5.33
N ALA A 26 -11.92 -2.31 -4.35
CA ALA A 26 -10.55 -2.37 -3.85
C ALA A 26 -10.55 -2.42 -2.32
N LEU A 27 -9.75 -3.30 -1.74
CA LEU A 27 -9.60 -3.43 -0.28
C LEU A 27 -8.12 -3.53 0.09
N GLN A 28 -7.66 -2.57 0.87
CA GLN A 28 -6.34 -2.55 1.49
C GLN A 28 -6.44 -3.00 2.95
N LEU A 29 -5.76 -4.09 3.29
CA LEU A 29 -5.46 -4.49 4.66
C LEU A 29 -3.97 -4.21 4.95
N GLN A 30 -3.57 -4.33 6.22
CA GLN A 30 -2.18 -4.07 6.62
C GLN A 30 -1.15 -4.95 5.88
N GLY A 31 -1.53 -6.20 5.53
CA GLY A 31 -0.62 -7.17 4.92
C GLY A 31 -0.93 -7.53 3.46
N CYS A 32 -2.03 -7.03 2.87
CA CYS A 32 -2.42 -7.39 1.52
C CYS A 32 -3.38 -6.37 0.90
N PHE A 33 -3.42 -6.37 -0.42
CA PHE A 33 -4.30 -5.54 -1.24
C PHE A 33 -4.98 -6.42 -2.29
N ILE A 34 -6.28 -6.22 -2.49
CA ILE A 34 -7.03 -6.83 -3.59
C ILE A 34 -7.81 -5.77 -4.34
N LYS A 35 -7.87 -5.89 -5.67
CA LYS A 35 -8.66 -5.04 -6.55
C LYS A 35 -9.27 -5.89 -7.66
N TYR A 36 -10.53 -5.64 -7.98
CA TYR A 36 -11.21 -6.15 -9.17
C TYR A 36 -12.01 -5.01 -9.81
N ASP A 37 -12.24 -5.11 -11.11
CA ASP A 37 -12.95 -4.10 -11.89
C ASP A 37 -13.48 -4.74 -13.18
N ASN A 38 -14.50 -4.17 -13.79
CA ASN A 38 -15.00 -4.56 -15.11
C ASN A 38 -14.23 -3.88 -16.25
N THR A 39 -13.34 -2.95 -15.91
CA THR A 39 -12.39 -2.31 -16.84
C THR A 39 -10.96 -2.76 -16.55
N SER A 40 -10.13 -2.92 -17.60
CA SER A 40 -8.73 -3.33 -17.41
C SER A 40 -7.91 -2.22 -16.78
N PHE A 41 -7.26 -2.51 -15.65
CA PHE A 41 -6.35 -1.59 -14.94
C PHE A 41 -4.91 -2.11 -14.86
N LEU A 42 -4.64 -3.34 -15.34
CA LEU A 42 -3.32 -3.95 -15.24
C LEU A 42 -2.28 -3.15 -16.05
N GLY A 43 -1.22 -2.70 -15.39
CA GLY A 43 -0.14 -1.93 -16.01
C GLY A 43 -0.49 -0.48 -16.32
N VAL A 44 -1.63 0.01 -15.82
CA VAL A 44 -2.04 1.41 -15.97
C VAL A 44 -1.61 2.19 -14.74
N GLU A 45 -0.75 3.20 -14.93
CA GLU A 45 -0.34 4.07 -13.84
C GLU A 45 -1.51 4.94 -13.37
N ASP A 46 -1.81 4.88 -12.07
CA ASP A 46 -2.78 5.73 -11.39
C ASP A 46 -2.18 6.22 -10.06
N LYS A 47 -1.95 7.53 -9.96
CA LYS A 47 -1.39 8.22 -8.78
C LYS A 47 -2.45 8.96 -7.95
N THR A 48 -3.73 8.69 -8.22
CA THR A 48 -4.84 9.33 -7.49
C THR A 48 -4.79 8.95 -6.01
N CYS A 49 -4.82 9.96 -5.13
CA CYS A 49 -4.79 9.72 -3.68
C CYS A 49 -6.13 9.13 -3.19
N VAL A 50 -6.11 7.85 -2.78
CA VAL A 50 -7.31 7.14 -2.27
C VAL A 50 -7.52 7.37 -0.77
N PHE A 51 -6.46 7.29 0.03
CA PHE A 51 -6.54 7.44 1.48
C PHE A 51 -5.25 8.06 2.01
N ASN A 52 -5.39 9.07 2.87
CA ASN A 52 -4.28 9.65 3.60
C ASN A 52 -4.71 9.89 5.05
N LYS A 53 -3.86 9.51 6.00
CA LYS A 53 -4.10 9.70 7.43
C LYS A 53 -2.80 10.05 8.12
N CYS A 54 -2.82 11.18 8.83
CA CYS A 54 -1.70 11.61 9.67
C CYS A 54 -1.97 11.27 11.13
N GLY A 55 -0.91 10.96 11.88
CA GLY A 55 -0.98 10.87 13.33
C GLY A 55 -1.12 12.27 13.98
N PRO A 56 -1.35 12.34 15.30
CA PRO A 56 -1.26 13.59 16.04
C PRO A 56 0.10 14.27 15.84
N VAL A 57 0.14 15.59 15.90
CA VAL A 57 1.39 16.35 15.83
C VAL A 57 2.15 16.15 17.15
N SER A 58 2.99 15.13 17.21
CA SER A 58 4.03 14.97 18.22
C SER A 58 5.35 15.53 17.68
N GLY A 59 6.29 15.89 18.56
CA GLY A 59 7.59 16.49 18.21
C GLY A 59 8.51 15.54 17.43
N LEU A 60 8.07 15.16 16.24
CA LEU A 60 8.76 14.27 15.31
C LEU A 60 9.99 14.99 14.76
N ASP A 61 11.11 14.28 14.78
CA ASP A 61 12.34 14.73 14.14
C ASP A 61 12.16 14.73 12.61
N GLY A 62 11.97 15.94 12.05
CA GLY A 62 11.79 16.16 10.62
C GLY A 62 12.96 15.66 9.77
N ASP A 63 14.18 15.68 10.30
CA ASP A 63 15.38 15.21 9.60
C ASP A 63 15.37 13.68 9.47
N SER A 64 15.01 12.97 10.54
CA SER A 64 14.84 11.51 10.49
C SER A 64 13.71 11.09 9.57
N MET A 65 12.58 11.83 9.55
CA MET A 65 11.50 11.58 8.59
C MET A 65 11.97 11.79 7.14
N GLY A 66 12.67 12.88 6.86
CA GLY A 66 13.20 13.18 5.53
C GLY A 66 14.16 12.09 5.03
N ARG A 67 15.02 11.55 5.91
CA ARG A 67 15.90 10.42 5.60
C ARG A 67 15.12 9.16 5.24
N VAL A 68 14.07 8.83 6.01
CA VAL A 68 13.22 7.66 5.73
C VAL A 68 12.53 7.82 4.37
N LEU A 69 11.90 8.95 4.09
CA LEU A 69 11.21 9.19 2.81
C LEU A 69 12.17 9.12 1.61
N THR A 70 13.37 9.68 1.75
CA THR A 70 14.42 9.59 0.72
C THR A 70 14.79 8.14 0.43
N SER A 71 14.96 7.32 1.48
CA SER A 71 15.29 5.90 1.34
C SER A 71 14.20 5.09 0.63
N LEU A 72 12.92 5.40 0.89
CA LEU A 72 11.79 4.74 0.25
C LEU A 72 11.64 5.14 -1.23
N ASN A 73 12.01 6.36 -1.58
CA ASN A 73 11.93 6.83 -2.97
C ASN A 73 13.10 6.32 -3.84
N GLY A 74 14.32 6.25 -3.28
CA GLY A 74 15.55 6.00 -4.05
C GLY A 74 15.91 4.54 -4.36
N ALA A 75 15.29 3.55 -3.70
CA ALA A 75 15.62 2.14 -3.92
C ALA A 75 14.89 1.54 -5.14
N SER A 76 15.51 0.58 -5.84
CA SER A 76 14.83 -0.25 -6.84
C SER A 76 13.98 -1.32 -6.17
N GLY A 77 12.89 -1.75 -6.80
CA GLY A 77 11.98 -2.78 -6.26
C GLY A 77 10.57 -2.26 -5.96
N LEU A 78 9.63 -3.20 -5.87
CA LEU A 78 8.21 -2.91 -5.60
C LEU A 78 7.89 -2.80 -4.11
N TYR A 79 8.73 -3.32 -3.21
CA TYR A 79 8.50 -3.27 -1.77
C TYR A 79 9.78 -2.79 -1.07
N LYS A 80 9.63 -1.81 -0.19
CA LYS A 80 10.75 -1.12 0.45
C LYS A 80 10.45 -0.86 1.91
N VAL A 81 11.47 -1.00 2.74
CA VAL A 81 11.45 -0.68 4.17
C VAL A 81 12.66 0.19 4.47
N GLY A 82 12.46 1.25 5.25
CA GLY A 82 13.50 2.18 5.64
C GLY A 82 13.32 2.65 7.08
N GLY A 83 14.38 3.14 7.69
CA GLY A 83 14.36 3.63 9.07
C GLY A 83 15.49 4.59 9.39
N SER A 84 15.23 5.51 10.31
CA SER A 84 16.20 6.46 10.88
C SER A 84 15.86 6.67 12.35
N SER A 85 16.76 6.29 13.25
CA SER A 85 16.51 6.31 14.70
C SER A 85 15.21 5.54 15.03
N ASP A 86 14.24 6.19 15.69
CA ASP A 86 12.94 5.58 16.06
C ASP A 86 11.88 5.72 14.95
N VAL A 87 12.23 6.30 13.79
CA VAL A 87 11.31 6.48 12.67
C VAL A 87 11.47 5.30 11.70
N GLN A 88 10.36 4.66 11.35
CA GLN A 88 10.30 3.57 10.37
C GLN A 88 9.32 3.93 9.25
N GLY A 89 9.55 3.38 8.06
CA GLY A 89 8.68 3.59 6.91
C GLY A 89 8.67 2.39 5.99
N VAL A 90 7.55 2.21 5.30
CA VAL A 90 7.32 1.18 4.29
C VAL A 90 6.71 1.85 3.06
N ALA A 91 7.15 1.46 1.88
CA ALA A 91 6.55 1.85 0.61
C ALA A 91 6.37 0.63 -0.27
N GLN A 92 5.24 0.56 -0.96
CA GLN A 92 4.92 -0.56 -1.85
C GLN A 92 4.24 -0.07 -3.14
N CYS A 93 4.76 -0.51 -4.27
CA CYS A 93 4.10 -0.44 -5.58
C CYS A 93 3.34 -1.74 -5.83
N VAL A 94 2.20 -1.65 -6.52
CA VAL A 94 1.46 -2.82 -6.98
C VAL A 94 2.21 -3.52 -8.12
N GLY A 95 2.10 -4.85 -8.19
CA GLY A 95 2.98 -5.71 -8.99
C GLY A 95 2.76 -5.66 -10.50
N ASP A 96 1.71 -4.99 -10.96
CA ASP A 96 1.40 -4.82 -12.38
C ASP A 96 2.10 -3.59 -12.98
N LEU A 97 2.67 -2.70 -12.16
CA LEU A 97 3.43 -1.53 -12.65
C LEU A 97 4.81 -1.95 -13.15
N SER A 98 5.25 -1.32 -14.26
CA SER A 98 6.62 -1.48 -14.74
C SER A 98 7.63 -0.88 -13.75
N MET A 99 8.79 -1.53 -13.62
CA MET A 99 9.94 -0.93 -12.96
C MET A 99 10.49 0.14 -13.90
N GLY A 100 10.26 1.41 -13.57
CA GLY A 100 10.75 2.56 -14.35
C GLY A 100 12.27 2.60 -14.47
#